data_AF-A0A2M7I1N4-F1
#
_entry.id   AF-A0A2M7I1N4-F1
#
_cell.length_a   1.000
_cell.length_b   1.000
_cell.length_c   1.000
_cell.angle_alpha   90.00
_cell.angle_beta   90.00
_cell.angle_gamma   90.00
#
_symmetry.space_group_name_H-M   'P 1'
#
loop_
_entity.id
_entity.type
_entity.pdbx_description
1 polymer ?
#
loop_
_entity_poly.entity_id
_entity_poly.type
_entity_poly.pdbx_seq_one_letter_code
_entity_poly.pdbx_strand_id
1 'polypeptide(L)'
;MKNLRLPIGILLLTVGIVIGIQFQELFSSDTLHDSIEKISDILKITQNNYVEKVDTPKLVESAITGMLNDLDPHSVYIDAGRLKSVEESFRGNFEGIGIEFQIVDDTLTVVAPITGGPSEQLGILSGDRIIKIEDKTAIGITNEQVREKLRGDAGTKVKVTILRYGIEKPIEYTITRDKIPLYSVDTHLMIGKNIGYVSVSRFSNTTT
;
A
#
# COMPACT_ATOMS: atom_id res chain seq x y z
N MET A 1 -77.42 -28.63 0.28
CA MET A 1 -76.24 -28.13 -0.50
C MET A 1 -75.66 -26.85 0.14
N LYS A 2 -75.18 -26.89 1.41
CA LYS A 2 -74.75 -25.66 2.14
C LYS A 2 -73.29 -25.64 2.62
N ASN A 3 -72.50 -26.67 2.34
CA ASN A 3 -71.18 -26.86 2.98
C ASN A 3 -69.97 -26.66 2.04
N LEU A 4 -70.18 -26.30 0.77
CA LEU A 4 -69.08 -26.13 -0.21
C LEU A 4 -68.41 -24.74 -0.16
N ARG A 5 -69.00 -23.77 0.55
CA ARG A 5 -68.47 -22.39 0.64
C ARG A 5 -67.23 -22.25 1.52
N LEU A 6 -67.12 -23.08 2.57
CA LEU A 6 -66.00 -23.06 3.51
C LEU A 6 -64.66 -23.50 2.89
N PRO A 7 -64.56 -24.63 2.14
CA PRO A 7 -63.30 -25.04 1.53
C PRO A 7 -62.83 -24.11 0.41
N ILE A 8 -63.76 -23.48 -0.33
CA ILE A 8 -63.42 -22.51 -1.39
C ILE A 8 -62.82 -21.24 -0.78
N GLY A 9 -63.35 -20.78 0.36
CA GLY A 9 -62.80 -19.64 1.09
C GLY A 9 -61.37 -19.88 1.57
N ILE A 10 -61.08 -21.07 2.11
CA ILE A 10 -59.74 -21.44 2.56
C ILE A 10 -58.77 -21.51 1.38
N LEU A 11 -59.18 -22.08 0.25
CA LEU A 11 -58.35 -22.14 -0.96
C LEU A 11 -58.00 -20.75 -1.52
N LEU A 12 -58.96 -19.83 -1.54
CA LEU A 12 -58.69 -18.45 -2.00
C LEU A 12 -57.77 -17.71 -1.04
N LEU A 13 -57.86 -17.99 0.26
CA LEU A 13 -57.02 -17.37 1.29
C LEU A 13 -55.58 -17.91 1.20
N THR A 14 -55.40 -19.21 0.98
CA THR A 14 -54.06 -19.79 0.77
C THR A 14 -53.45 -19.31 -0.54
N VAL A 15 -54.22 -19.23 -1.62
CA VAL A 15 -53.76 -18.67 -2.90
C VAL A 15 -53.40 -17.19 -2.75
N GLY A 16 -54.20 -16.40 -2.03
CA GLY A 16 -53.91 -14.99 -1.74
C GLY A 16 -52.65 -14.80 -0.91
N ILE A 17 -52.40 -15.68 0.08
CA ILE A 17 -51.16 -15.66 0.87
C ILE A 17 -49.97 -16.04 -0.01
N VAL A 18 -50.08 -17.08 -0.83
CA VAL A 18 -48.99 -17.52 -1.72
C VAL A 18 -48.65 -16.44 -2.76
N ILE A 19 -49.68 -15.83 -3.36
CA ILE A 19 -49.51 -14.70 -4.28
C ILE A 19 -48.91 -13.51 -3.53
N GLY A 20 -49.38 -13.18 -2.33
CA GLY A 20 -48.84 -12.10 -1.52
C GLY A 20 -47.36 -12.27 -1.17
N ILE A 21 -46.93 -13.49 -0.84
CA ILE A 21 -45.53 -13.81 -0.56
C ILE A 21 -44.67 -13.69 -1.83
N GLN A 22 -45.13 -14.20 -2.98
CA GLN A 22 -44.40 -14.01 -4.25
C GLN A 22 -44.38 -12.55 -4.73
N PHE A 23 -45.44 -11.79 -4.45
CA PHE A 23 -45.51 -10.37 -4.81
C PHE A 23 -44.59 -9.53 -3.92
N GLN A 24 -44.39 -9.92 -2.65
CA GLN A 24 -43.46 -9.25 -1.75
C GLN A 24 -42.01 -9.35 -2.23
N GLU A 25 -41.60 -10.47 -2.84
CA GLU A 25 -40.27 -10.62 -3.47
C GLU A 25 -40.10 -9.71 -4.70
N LEU A 26 -41.16 -9.45 -5.46
CA LEU A 26 -41.14 -8.52 -6.60
C LEU A 26 -41.09 -7.03 -6.21
N PHE A 27 -41.56 -6.67 -5.01
CA PHE A 27 -41.57 -5.29 -4.50
C PHE A 27 -40.47 -4.99 -3.48
N SER A 28 -39.76 -6.01 -2.99
CA SER A 28 -38.56 -5.83 -2.19
C SER A 28 -37.38 -5.57 -3.13
N SER A 29 -37.32 -4.37 -3.69
CA SER A 29 -36.12 -3.88 -4.38
C SER A 29 -34.99 -3.82 -3.36
N ASP A 30 -34.20 -4.89 -3.26
CA ASP A 30 -33.00 -4.87 -2.46
C ASP A 30 -31.99 -4.00 -3.20
N THR A 31 -32.06 -2.68 -2.96
CA THR A 31 -31.27 -1.65 -3.64
C THR A 31 -29.77 -1.94 -3.68
N LEU A 32 -29.28 -2.74 -2.73
CA LEU A 32 -27.91 -3.22 -2.69
C LEU A 32 -27.63 -4.26 -3.79
N HIS A 33 -28.54 -5.20 -4.00
CA HIS A 33 -28.42 -6.22 -5.04
C HIS A 33 -28.35 -5.58 -6.44
N ASP A 34 -29.30 -4.68 -6.75
CA ASP A 34 -29.31 -3.95 -8.03
C ASP A 34 -28.02 -3.13 -8.24
N SER A 35 -27.49 -2.54 -7.17
CA SER A 35 -26.25 -1.76 -7.22
C SER A 35 -25.01 -2.65 -7.46
N ILE A 36 -24.98 -3.84 -6.84
CA ILE A 36 -23.92 -4.83 -7.06
C ILE A 36 -23.97 -5.37 -8.50
N GLU A 37 -25.17 -5.67 -9.01
CA GLU A 37 -25.34 -6.09 -10.40
C GLU A 37 -24.86 -5.03 -11.38
N LYS A 38 -25.23 -3.76 -11.15
CA LYS A 38 -24.78 -2.63 -11.97
C LYS A 38 -23.25 -2.50 -12.00
N ILE A 39 -22.57 -2.65 -10.86
CA ILE A 39 -21.09 -2.64 -10.81
C ILE A 39 -20.53 -3.84 -11.58
N SER A 40 -21.09 -5.03 -11.39
CA SER A 40 -20.66 -6.26 -12.08
C SER A 40 -20.76 -6.12 -13.59
N ASP A 41 -21.88 -5.58 -14.08
CA ASP A 41 -22.12 -5.44 -15.51
C ASP A 41 -21.21 -4.41 -16.16
N ILE A 42 -20.96 -3.27 -15.49
CA ILE A 42 -19.99 -2.28 -15.98
C ILE A 42 -18.59 -2.89 -16.08
N LEU A 43 -18.16 -3.66 -15.07
CA LEU A 43 -16.86 -4.34 -15.10
C LEU A 43 -16.77 -5.35 -16.25
N LYS A 44 -17.82 -6.17 -16.48
CA LYS A 44 -17.88 -7.12 -17.60
C LYS A 44 -17.87 -6.43 -18.96
N ILE A 45 -18.69 -5.39 -19.14
CA ILE A 45 -18.76 -4.61 -20.38
C ILE A 45 -17.40 -3.99 -20.67
N THR A 46 -16.76 -3.40 -19.65
CA THR A 46 -15.44 -2.79 -19.79
C THR A 46 -14.38 -3.84 -20.15
N GLN A 47 -14.34 -4.97 -19.45
CA GLN A 47 -13.37 -6.03 -19.72
C GLN A 47 -13.51 -6.62 -21.13
N ASN A 48 -14.74 -6.80 -21.62
CA ASN A 48 -15.01 -7.49 -22.89
C ASN A 48 -15.02 -6.57 -24.12
N ASN A 49 -15.44 -5.31 -23.95
CA ASN A 49 -15.71 -4.41 -25.07
C ASN A 49 -14.72 -3.24 -25.17
N TYR A 50 -13.79 -3.09 -24.22
CA TYR A 50 -12.77 -2.06 -24.31
C TYR A 50 -11.73 -2.40 -25.39
N VAL A 51 -11.20 -1.37 -26.05
CA VAL A 51 -10.30 -1.49 -27.20
C VAL A 51 -8.94 -2.12 -26.83
N GLU A 52 -8.50 -1.93 -25.58
CA GLU A 52 -7.24 -2.43 -25.05
C GLU A 52 -7.45 -3.44 -23.91
N LYS A 53 -6.38 -4.15 -23.55
CA LYS A 53 -6.42 -5.06 -22.41
C LYS A 53 -6.62 -4.27 -21.11
N VAL A 54 -7.68 -4.61 -20.38
CA VAL A 54 -8.04 -3.98 -19.11
C VAL A 54 -7.41 -4.71 -17.93
N ASP A 55 -6.86 -3.95 -16.98
CA ASP A 55 -6.45 -4.43 -15.66
C ASP A 55 -7.63 -4.35 -14.68
N THR A 56 -8.47 -5.39 -14.68
CA THR A 56 -9.68 -5.44 -13.85
C THR A 56 -9.38 -5.26 -12.35
N PRO A 57 -8.36 -5.91 -11.75
CA PRO A 57 -7.97 -5.65 -10.36
C PRO A 57 -7.76 -4.16 -10.07
N LYS A 58 -6.96 -3.47 -10.90
CA LYS A 58 -6.71 -2.02 -10.71
C LYS A 58 -7.98 -1.17 -10.81
N LEU A 59 -8.92 -1.53 -11.68
CA LEU A 59 -10.21 -0.85 -11.77
C LEU A 59 -11.05 -1.02 -10.52
N VAL A 60 -11.07 -2.22 -9.93
CA VAL A 60 -11.78 -2.50 -8.68
C VAL A 60 -11.20 -1.65 -7.54
N GLU A 61 -9.88 -1.59 -7.40
CA GLU A 61 -9.23 -0.74 -6.38
C GLU A 61 -9.58 0.75 -6.55
N SER A 62 -9.62 1.21 -7.79
CA SER A 62 -10.00 2.59 -8.13
C SER A 62 -11.47 2.86 -7.80
N ALA A 63 -12.36 1.89 -8.04
CA ALA A 63 -13.77 1.99 -7.72
C ALA A 63 -14.00 2.04 -6.20
N ILE A 64 -13.32 1.20 -5.42
CA ILE A 64 -13.38 1.23 -3.95
C ILE A 64 -12.92 2.60 -3.42
N THR A 65 -11.79 3.09 -3.92
CA THR A 65 -11.26 4.41 -3.53
C THR A 65 -12.26 5.52 -3.87
N GLY A 66 -12.88 5.47 -5.06
CA GLY A 66 -13.90 6.43 -5.48
C GLY A 66 -15.14 6.41 -4.57
N MET A 67 -15.63 5.22 -4.20
CA MET A 67 -16.78 5.09 -3.29
C MET A 67 -16.51 5.68 -1.90
N LEU A 68 -15.30 5.50 -1.36
CA LEU A 68 -14.96 6.02 -0.03
C LEU A 68 -14.76 7.54 -0.01
N ASN A 69 -14.27 8.12 -1.11
CA ASN A 69 -14.09 9.58 -1.21
C ASN A 69 -15.40 10.35 -1.05
N ASP A 70 -16.53 9.78 -1.50
CA ASP A 70 -17.86 10.38 -1.36
C ASP A 70 -18.48 10.18 0.03
N LEU A 71 -17.94 9.25 0.83
CA LEU A 71 -18.47 8.97 2.17
C LEU A 71 -18.01 10.04 3.16
N ASP A 72 -16.70 10.19 3.32
CA ASP A 72 -16.09 11.20 4.19
C ASP A 72 -14.57 11.33 3.90
N PRO A 73 -13.92 12.47 4.24
CA PRO A 73 -12.50 12.71 3.94
C PRO A 73 -11.50 11.88 4.77
N HIS A 74 -11.97 11.09 5.73
CA HIS A 74 -11.16 10.25 6.62
C HIS A 74 -11.30 8.74 6.34
N SER A 75 -12.32 8.33 5.59
CA SER A 75 -12.49 6.98 5.08
C SER A 75 -11.50 6.71 3.95
N VAL A 76 -10.54 5.82 4.18
CA VAL A 76 -9.51 5.48 3.19
C VAL A 76 -9.41 3.98 3.01
N TYR A 77 -9.18 3.55 1.77
CA TYR A 77 -8.82 2.19 1.43
C TYR A 77 -7.30 2.05 1.39
N ILE A 78 -6.78 0.99 2.01
CA ILE A 78 -5.35 0.65 2.01
C ILE A 78 -5.19 -0.64 1.23
N ASP A 79 -4.64 -0.53 0.02
CA ASP A 79 -4.35 -1.69 -0.82
C ASP A 79 -3.19 -2.52 -0.25
N ALA A 80 -3.08 -3.77 -0.71
CA ALA A 80 -2.06 -4.70 -0.25
C ALA A 80 -0.62 -4.21 -0.49
N GLY A 81 -0.37 -3.46 -1.57
CA GLY A 81 0.96 -2.91 -1.88
C GLY A 81 1.36 -1.78 -0.93
N ARG A 82 0.39 -1.00 -0.46
CA ARG A 82 0.61 0.12 0.44
C ARG A 82 0.61 -0.26 1.92
N LEU A 83 -0.06 -1.35 2.29
CA LEU A 83 -0.22 -1.78 3.69
C LEU A 83 1.12 -1.82 4.45
N LYS A 84 2.15 -2.44 3.88
CA LYS A 84 3.48 -2.53 4.51
C LYS A 84 4.05 -1.15 4.86
N SER A 85 3.93 -0.18 3.97
CA SER A 85 4.45 1.18 4.20
C SER A 85 3.69 1.92 5.31
N VAL A 86 2.38 1.68 5.43
CA VAL A 86 1.54 2.25 6.50
C VAL A 86 1.93 1.65 7.85
N GLU A 87 2.11 0.33 7.91
CA GLU A 87 2.57 -0.36 9.11
C GLU A 87 3.97 0.10 9.55
N GLU A 88 4.92 0.24 8.62
CA GLU A 88 6.27 0.75 8.87
C GLU A 88 6.22 2.15 9.53
N SER A 89 5.35 3.04 9.03
CA SER A 89 5.15 4.38 9.58
C SER A 89 4.67 4.33 11.04
N PHE A 90 3.71 3.46 11.36
CA PHE A 90 3.22 3.28 12.73
C PHE A 90 4.26 2.61 13.64
N ARG A 91 5.00 1.63 13.13
CA ARG A 91 6.07 0.93 13.88
C ARG A 91 7.27 1.84 14.15
N GLY A 92 7.46 2.90 13.37
CA GLY A 92 8.61 3.80 13.51
C GLY A 92 9.90 3.21 12.97
N ASN A 93 9.82 2.21 12.09
CA ASN A 93 10.97 1.64 11.40
C ASN A 93 10.53 0.99 10.09
N PHE A 94 11.47 0.88 9.16
CA PHE A 94 11.31 0.07 7.95
C PHE A 94 12.50 -0.87 7.80
N GLU A 95 12.38 -1.91 6.97
CA GLU A 95 13.46 -2.88 6.77
C GLU A 95 14.14 -2.69 5.41
N GLY A 96 15.47 -2.60 5.41
CA GLY A 96 16.25 -2.33 4.20
C GLY A 96 17.74 -2.14 4.48
N ILE A 97 18.44 -1.51 3.53
CA ILE A 97 19.89 -1.32 3.64
C ILE A 97 20.32 -0.03 4.36
N GLY A 98 19.40 0.90 4.62
CA GLY A 98 19.69 2.14 5.35
C GLY A 98 20.51 3.16 4.56
N ILE A 99 19.99 3.62 3.41
CA ILE A 99 20.56 4.76 2.66
C ILE A 99 19.49 5.79 2.34
N GLU A 100 19.87 7.05 2.36
CA GLU A 100 19.21 8.13 1.63
C GLU A 100 19.81 8.19 0.22
N PHE A 101 18.95 8.32 -0.78
CA PHE A 101 19.36 8.25 -2.17
C PHE A 101 18.64 9.25 -3.05
N GLN A 102 19.29 9.57 -4.17
CA GLN A 102 18.72 10.35 -5.26
C GLN A 102 19.17 9.73 -6.58
N ILE A 103 18.33 9.82 -7.61
CA ILE A 103 18.74 9.49 -8.97
C ILE A 103 19.31 10.76 -9.61
N VAL A 104 20.60 10.76 -9.90
CA VAL A 104 21.33 11.85 -10.55
C VAL A 104 21.85 11.32 -11.87
N ASP A 105 21.50 12.00 -12.98
CA ASP A 105 21.86 11.61 -14.34
C ASP A 105 21.66 10.10 -14.57
N ASP A 106 20.42 9.63 -14.41
CA ASP A 106 19.97 8.23 -14.53
C ASP A 106 20.54 7.21 -13.52
N THR A 107 21.44 7.63 -12.63
CA THR A 107 22.15 6.72 -11.75
C THR A 107 21.73 6.88 -10.29
N LEU A 108 21.45 5.76 -9.63
CA LEU A 108 21.20 5.72 -8.20
C LEU A 108 22.46 6.17 -7.42
N THR A 109 22.36 7.31 -6.75
CA THR A 109 23.44 7.93 -5.99
C THR A 109 23.08 8.01 -4.52
N VAL A 110 24.00 7.60 -3.65
CA VAL A 110 23.85 7.69 -2.20
C VAL A 110 24.04 9.15 -1.78
N VAL A 111 23.00 9.74 -1.20
CA VAL A 111 23.09 11.07 -0.59
C VAL A 111 23.81 10.95 0.75
N ALA A 112 23.33 10.04 1.61
CA ALA A 112 23.97 9.70 2.87
C ALA A 112 23.57 8.29 3.32
N PRO A 113 24.48 7.51 3.95
CA PRO A 113 24.07 6.34 4.69
C PRO A 113 23.31 6.77 5.96
N ILE A 114 22.33 5.96 6.40
CA ILE A 114 21.65 6.20 7.67
C ILE A 114 22.59 5.83 8.82
N THR A 115 22.77 6.75 9.76
CA THR A 115 23.63 6.55 10.94
C THR A 115 23.22 5.32 11.75
N GLY A 116 24.18 4.46 12.06
CA GLY A 116 24.00 3.17 12.71
C GLY A 116 23.44 2.07 11.79
N GLY A 117 23.07 2.39 10.55
CA GLY A 117 22.46 1.46 9.61
C GLY A 117 23.46 0.52 8.91
N PRO A 118 22.98 -0.53 8.22
CA PRO A 118 23.83 -1.55 7.59
C PRO A 118 24.82 -0.99 6.55
N SER A 119 24.40 0.00 5.77
CA SER A 119 25.25 0.61 4.75
C SER A 119 26.40 1.43 5.35
N GLU A 120 26.15 2.16 6.44
CA GLU A 120 27.21 2.90 7.14
C GLU A 120 28.27 1.95 7.71
N GLN A 121 27.83 0.85 8.33
CA GLN A 121 28.72 -0.16 8.93
C GLN A 121 29.64 -0.83 7.90
N LEU A 122 29.19 -0.95 6.65
CA LEU A 122 29.99 -1.48 5.55
C LEU A 122 30.88 -0.41 4.88
N GLY A 123 30.81 0.84 5.32
CA GLY A 123 31.60 1.94 4.79
C GLY A 123 31.13 2.45 3.43
N ILE A 124 29.81 2.37 3.16
CA ILE A 124 29.18 3.10 2.06
C ILE A 124 29.14 4.58 2.44
N LEU A 125 29.47 5.44 1.49
CA LEU A 125 29.66 6.88 1.71
C LEU A 125 28.74 7.70 0.82
N SER A 126 28.53 8.95 1.22
CA SER A 126 27.91 9.98 0.36
C SER A 126 28.65 10.11 -0.96
N GLY A 127 27.90 10.18 -2.06
CA GLY A 127 28.43 10.26 -3.42
C GLY A 127 28.72 8.91 -4.08
N ASP A 128 28.56 7.80 -3.37
CA ASP A 128 28.65 6.47 -3.98
C ASP A 128 27.54 6.27 -5.01
N ARG A 129 27.89 5.76 -6.19
CA ARG A 129 26.93 5.47 -7.27
C ARG A 129 26.67 3.98 -7.33
N ILE A 130 25.46 3.54 -7.03
CA ILE A 130 25.06 2.13 -7.14
C ILE A 130 24.74 1.85 -8.61
N ILE A 131 25.60 1.06 -9.26
CA ILE A 131 25.49 0.73 -10.69
C ILE A 131 24.84 -0.63 -10.94
N LYS A 132 24.85 -1.52 -9.94
CA LYS A 132 24.15 -2.81 -9.99
C LYS A 132 23.53 -3.16 -8.64
N ILE A 133 22.37 -3.80 -8.70
CA ILE A 133 21.71 -4.42 -7.55
C ILE A 133 21.43 -5.87 -7.95
N GLU A 134 21.99 -6.80 -7.19
CA GLU A 134 22.17 -8.20 -7.59
C GLU A 134 22.84 -8.27 -8.97
N ASP A 135 22.25 -9.03 -9.91
CA ASP A 135 22.76 -9.19 -11.26
C ASP A 135 22.18 -8.17 -12.26
N LYS A 136 21.37 -7.21 -11.79
CA LYS A 136 20.67 -6.24 -12.65
C LYS A 136 21.32 -4.87 -12.57
N THR A 137 21.42 -4.20 -13.72
CA THR A 137 21.83 -2.80 -13.79
C THR A 137 20.87 -1.91 -12.99
N ALA A 138 21.42 -0.93 -12.29
CA ALA A 138 20.68 0.12 -11.60
C ALA A 138 20.65 1.44 -12.39
N ILE A 139 21.16 1.45 -13.62
CA ILE A 139 21.09 2.61 -14.53
C ILE A 139 19.68 2.72 -15.10
N GLY A 140 19.11 3.93 -15.10
CA GLY A 140 17.73 4.19 -15.51
C GLY A 140 16.67 3.64 -14.54
N ILE A 141 17.09 3.24 -13.33
CA ILE A 141 16.16 2.71 -12.32
C ILE A 141 15.21 3.80 -11.83
N THR A 142 13.95 3.46 -11.60
CA THR A 142 12.97 4.39 -11.01
C THR A 142 13.01 4.36 -9.48
N ASN A 143 12.56 5.42 -8.81
CA ASN A 143 12.49 5.49 -7.34
C ASN A 143 11.71 4.31 -6.72
N GLU A 144 10.65 3.86 -7.39
CA GLU A 144 9.84 2.72 -6.96
C GLU A 144 10.62 1.41 -7.01
N GLN A 145 11.30 1.15 -8.13
CA GLN A 145 12.14 -0.03 -8.30
C GLN A 145 13.32 -0.06 -7.33
N VAL A 146 13.89 1.10 -6.99
CA VAL A 146 14.94 1.19 -5.96
C VAL A 146 14.40 0.70 -4.61
N ARG A 147 13.25 1.23 -4.20
CA ARG A 147 12.61 0.81 -2.93
C ARG A 147 12.28 -0.67 -2.93
N GLU A 148 11.71 -1.18 -4.02
CA GLU A 148 11.37 -2.60 -4.15
C GLU A 148 12.59 -3.53 -4.02
N LYS A 149 13.72 -3.15 -4.64
CA LYS A 149 14.93 -3.99 -4.64
C LYS A 149 15.75 -3.90 -3.36
N LEU A 150 15.86 -2.71 -2.78
CA LEU A 150 16.74 -2.48 -1.63
C LEU A 150 16.03 -2.70 -0.30
N ARG A 151 14.71 -2.55 -0.24
CA ARG A 151 13.92 -3.02 0.89
C ARG A 151 13.76 -4.53 0.84
N GLY A 152 13.35 -5.10 1.96
CA GLY A 152 13.19 -6.53 2.14
C GLY A 152 13.35 -6.87 3.62
N ASP A 153 12.98 -8.09 3.97
CA ASP A 153 12.89 -8.47 5.37
C ASP A 153 14.26 -8.48 6.04
N ALA A 154 14.31 -8.08 7.31
CA ALA A 154 15.54 -8.03 8.09
C ALA A 154 16.24 -9.40 8.14
N GLY A 155 17.56 -9.39 8.01
CA GLY A 155 18.40 -10.59 7.93
C GLY A 155 18.58 -11.14 6.51
N THR A 156 17.75 -10.74 5.54
CA THR A 156 18.01 -11.06 4.12
C THR A 156 19.19 -10.24 3.59
N LYS A 157 19.84 -10.73 2.53
CA LYS A 157 21.00 -10.06 1.94
C LYS A 157 20.66 -9.44 0.60
N VAL A 158 21.38 -8.38 0.24
CA VAL A 158 21.39 -7.80 -1.09
C VAL A 158 22.80 -7.50 -1.53
N LYS A 159 23.17 -7.90 -2.73
CA LYS A 159 24.44 -7.52 -3.35
C LYS A 159 24.27 -6.19 -4.09
N VAL A 160 25.17 -5.26 -3.86
CA VAL A 160 25.25 -4.01 -4.63
C VAL A 160 26.66 -3.81 -5.14
N THR A 161 26.77 -3.32 -6.37
CA THR A 161 28.04 -2.88 -6.95
C THR A 161 28.03 -1.36 -6.99
N ILE A 162 29.02 -0.73 -6.37
CA ILE A 162 29.16 0.71 -6.32
C ILE A 162 30.37 1.21 -7.12
N LEU A 163 30.24 2.42 -7.65
CA LEU A 163 31.33 3.20 -8.20
C LEU A 163 31.58 4.39 -7.28
N ARG A 164 32.79 4.48 -6.73
CA ARG A 164 33.21 5.57 -5.83
C ARG A 164 34.17 6.51 -6.54
N TYR A 165 33.94 7.82 -6.42
CA TYR A 165 34.83 8.81 -6.99
C TYR A 165 36.27 8.64 -6.45
N GLY A 166 37.25 8.64 -7.35
CA GLY A 166 38.66 8.41 -7.02
C GLY A 166 39.09 6.94 -6.90
N ILE A 167 38.17 5.98 -7.05
CA ILE A 167 38.49 4.55 -7.09
C ILE A 167 38.14 4.00 -8.48
N GLU A 168 39.15 3.53 -9.22
CA GLU A 168 38.95 3.07 -10.60
C GLU A 168 38.11 1.80 -10.72
N LYS A 169 38.18 0.92 -9.72
CA LYS A 169 37.48 -0.37 -9.73
C LYS A 169 36.16 -0.29 -8.97
N PRO A 170 35.05 -0.85 -9.51
CA PRO A 170 33.82 -0.99 -8.76
C PRO A 170 34.02 -1.84 -7.49
N ILE A 171 33.33 -1.47 -6.43
CA ILE A 171 33.37 -2.17 -5.14
C ILE A 171 32.07 -2.93 -4.97
N GLU A 172 32.15 -4.20 -4.59
CA GLU A 172 30.97 -5.01 -4.30
C GLU A 172 30.74 -5.10 -2.79
N TYR A 173 29.51 -4.83 -2.39
CA TYR A 173 29.05 -5.00 -1.02
C TYR A 173 27.92 -6.03 -0.99
N THR A 174 27.97 -6.92 0.01
CA THR A 174 26.81 -7.73 0.38
C THR A 174 26.23 -7.14 1.66
N ILE A 175 25.11 -6.46 1.54
CA ILE A 175 24.46 -5.77 2.65
C ILE A 175 23.40 -6.68 3.24
N THR A 176 23.48 -6.93 4.54
CA THR A 176 22.39 -7.59 5.27
C THR A 176 21.36 -6.52 5.62
N ARG A 177 20.12 -6.71 5.20
CA ARG A 177 19.01 -5.80 5.52
C ARG A 177 18.74 -5.83 7.02
N ASP A 178 18.42 -4.68 7.58
CA ASP A 178 18.08 -4.55 8.99
C ASP A 178 16.96 -3.53 9.17
N LYS A 179 16.45 -3.42 10.39
CA LYS A 179 15.49 -2.41 10.81
C LYS A 179 16.16 -1.05 10.86
N ILE A 180 15.68 -0.15 10.03
CA ILE A 180 16.12 1.24 9.96
C ILE A 180 15.14 2.10 10.74
N PRO A 181 15.60 2.81 11.80
CA PRO A 181 14.72 3.64 12.60
C PRO A 181 14.18 4.82 11.78
N LEU A 182 12.90 5.10 11.96
CA LEU A 182 12.26 6.34 11.53
C LEU A 182 12.12 7.21 12.77
N TYR A 183 13.07 8.11 12.96
CA TYR A 183 13.05 9.03 14.10
C TYR A 183 11.80 9.92 14.05
N SER A 184 11.14 10.02 15.20
CA SER A 184 9.99 10.88 15.45
C SER A 184 10.38 12.19 16.13
N VAL A 185 11.49 12.19 16.88
CA VAL A 185 12.07 13.37 17.51
C VAL A 185 13.14 13.95 16.60
N ASP A 186 12.89 15.13 16.01
CA ASP A 186 13.83 15.76 15.08
C ASP A 186 14.93 16.53 15.81
N THR A 187 14.57 17.17 16.93
CA THR A 187 15.51 17.91 17.75
C THR A 187 15.11 17.89 19.20
N HIS A 188 16.11 17.83 20.07
CA HIS A 188 15.95 17.96 21.51
C HIS A 188 17.12 18.81 22.03
N LEU A 189 16.82 19.84 22.80
CA LEU A 189 17.85 20.73 23.36
C LEU A 189 17.34 21.42 24.63
N MET A 190 18.26 21.88 25.45
CA MET A 190 17.94 22.72 26.61
C MET A 190 17.96 24.19 26.23
N ILE A 191 16.84 24.88 26.41
CA ILE A 191 16.76 26.34 26.35
C ILE A 191 17.06 26.88 27.76
N GLY A 192 18.35 27.06 28.05
CA GLY A 192 18.82 27.47 29.38
C GLY A 192 18.88 26.32 30.39
N LYS A 193 18.84 26.62 31.69
CA LYS A 193 19.08 25.61 32.75
C LYS A 193 17.86 24.75 33.08
N ASN A 194 16.64 25.27 32.89
CA ASN A 194 15.41 24.66 33.44
C ASN A 194 14.32 24.38 32.38
N ILE A 195 14.57 24.66 31.10
CA ILE A 195 13.57 24.46 30.04
C ILE A 195 14.19 23.57 28.96
N GLY A 196 13.51 22.47 28.64
CA GLY A 196 13.83 21.61 27.50
C GLY A 196 12.88 21.88 26.34
N TYR A 197 13.41 21.87 25.12
CA TYR A 197 12.66 21.90 23.87
C TYR A 197 12.84 20.56 23.17
N VAL A 198 11.73 19.92 22.83
CA VAL A 198 11.69 18.67 22.07
C VAL A 198 10.70 18.87 20.92
N SER A 199 11.18 18.73 19.69
CA SER A 199 10.34 18.75 18.49
C SER A 199 10.02 17.33 18.07
N VAL A 200 8.72 17.02 18.00
CA VAL A 200 8.21 15.73 17.56
C VAL A 200 7.44 15.94 16.26
N SER A 201 7.93 15.41 15.14
CA SER A 201 7.28 15.53 13.83
C SER A 201 6.16 14.52 13.61
N ARG A 202 6.22 13.37 14.31
CA ARG A 202 5.23 12.29 14.19
C ARG A 202 5.19 11.46 15.46
N PHE A 203 4.10 10.72 15.64
CA PHE A 203 4.00 9.70 16.69
C PHE A 203 4.07 8.31 16.07
N SER A 204 5.01 7.52 16.55
CA SER A 204 5.18 6.09 16.24
C SER A 204 5.39 5.30 17.53
N ASN A 205 5.38 3.97 17.42
CA ASN A 205 5.61 3.07 18.56
C ASN A 205 6.98 3.29 19.25
N THR A 206 7.93 3.91 18.56
CA THR A 206 9.29 4.18 19.04
C THR A 206 9.54 5.67 19.32
N THR A 207 8.50 6.42 19.72
CA THR A 207 8.66 7.84 20.04
C THR A 207 9.33 8.01 21.39
N THR A 208 10.61 8.37 21.37
CA THR A 208 11.50 8.52 22.53
C THR A 208 12.49 9.64 22.34
#